data_AF-A0A0Q8PLZ4-F1
#
_entry.id   AF-A0A0Q8PLZ4-F1
#
_cell.length_a   1.000
_cell.length_b   1.000
_cell.length_c   1.000
_cell.angle_alpha   90.00
_cell.angle_beta   90.00
_cell.angle_gamma   90.00
#
_symmetry.space_group_name_H-M   'P 1'
#
loop_
_entity.id
_entity.type
_entity.pdbx_description
1 polymer ?
#
loop_
_entity_poly.entity_id
_entity_poly.type
_entity_poly.pdbx_seq_one_letter_code
_entity_poly.pdbx_strand_id
1 'polypeptide(L)'
;MEIQGQAGEEVATGDPARAESLAAIQGQVLEAEPVDDAQGGGVSGGMPIDPATEAREVIRFATTLFFPLYPSLERVYTEARQEQLAMVSAPLMQKYGLSMGTIFERWGAEINFALVALPLAKETAAAVKHDNQQRKEAAAREAKEKEASANANQ
;
A
#
# COMPACT_ATOMS: atom_id res chain seq x y z
N MET A 1 -42.07 45.08 -38.06
CA MET A 1 -41.49 43.76 -38.40
C MET A 1 -40.18 43.66 -37.65
N GLU A 2 -40.23 43.64 -36.32
CA GLU A 2 -40.32 42.44 -35.47
C GLU A 2 -39.17 41.46 -35.72
N ILE A 3 -38.09 41.72 -34.98
CA ILE A 3 -36.99 40.79 -34.73
C ILE A 3 -37.40 40.03 -33.47
N GLN A 4 -37.87 38.79 -33.64
CA GLN A 4 -38.12 37.88 -32.53
C GLN A 4 -36.78 37.36 -32.00
N GLY A 5 -36.52 37.64 -30.71
CA GLY A 5 -35.46 37.00 -29.95
C GLY A 5 -35.93 35.64 -29.43
N GLN A 6 -35.12 34.60 -29.64
CA GLN A 6 -35.20 33.36 -28.89
C GLN A 6 -34.27 33.47 -27.68
N ALA A 7 -34.90 33.59 -26.52
CA ALA A 7 -34.29 33.50 -25.21
C ALA A 7 -34.29 32.04 -24.73
N GLY A 8 -33.20 31.68 -24.05
CA GLY A 8 -33.11 30.72 -22.94
C GLY A 8 -33.88 29.41 -23.03
N GLU A 9 -33.18 28.32 -23.38
CA GLU A 9 -33.60 27.00 -22.95
C GLU A 9 -32.91 26.65 -21.63
N GLU A 10 -33.76 26.63 -20.61
CA GLU A 10 -33.54 26.37 -19.20
C GLU A 10 -33.15 24.90 -19.01
N VAL A 11 -31.88 24.61 -18.69
CA VAL A 11 -31.44 23.27 -18.26
C VAL A 11 -31.88 23.09 -16.81
N ALA A 12 -33.17 22.74 -16.63
CA ALA A 12 -33.75 22.40 -15.36
C ALA A 12 -34.66 21.18 -15.51
N THR A 13 -34.08 19.98 -15.49
CA THR A 13 -34.78 18.79 -15.03
C THR A 13 -33.77 17.88 -14.36
N GLY A 14 -33.66 18.04 -13.04
CA GLY A 14 -33.05 17.06 -12.17
C GLY A 14 -33.79 15.74 -12.30
N ASP A 15 -33.09 14.75 -12.82
CA ASP A 15 -33.58 13.38 -12.95
C ASP A 15 -33.88 12.82 -11.55
N PRO A 16 -35.16 12.55 -11.20
CA PRO A 16 -35.53 12.03 -9.88
C PRO A 16 -34.88 10.67 -9.59
N ALA A 17 -34.47 9.92 -10.61
CA ALA A 17 -33.77 8.65 -10.45
C ALA A 17 -32.36 8.80 -9.84
N ARG A 18 -31.70 9.95 -10.03
CA ARG A 18 -30.40 10.25 -9.40
C ARG A 18 -30.53 10.62 -7.92
N ALA A 19 -31.65 11.23 -7.52
CA ALA A 19 -31.92 11.55 -6.14
C ALA A 19 -32.21 10.29 -5.31
N GLU A 20 -32.97 9.34 -5.86
CA GLU A 20 -33.23 8.04 -5.20
C GLU A 20 -31.97 7.18 -5.12
N SER A 21 -31.11 7.20 -6.15
CA SER A 21 -29.82 6.49 -6.12
C SER A 21 -28.88 6.98 -5.02
N LEU A 22 -28.87 8.29 -4.72
CA LEU A 22 -28.07 8.85 -3.63
C LEU A 22 -28.67 8.55 -2.25
N ALA A 23 -30.01 8.52 -2.13
CA ALA A 23 -30.69 8.13 -0.89
C ALA A 23 -30.47 6.64 -0.56
N ALA A 24 -30.46 5.76 -1.58
CA ALA A 24 -30.21 4.32 -1.39
C ALA A 24 -28.78 4.02 -0.92
N ILE A 25 -27.79 4.79 -1.40
CA ILE A 25 -26.39 4.64 -0.96
C ILE A 25 -26.21 5.17 0.46
N GLN A 26 -26.96 6.19 0.88
CA GLN A 26 -26.88 6.75 2.22
C GLN A 26 -27.58 5.90 3.30
N GLY A 27 -28.56 5.06 2.90
CA GLY A 27 -29.26 4.13 3.80
C GLY A 27 -28.54 2.80 4.07
N GLN A 28 -27.44 2.49 3.35
CA GLN A 28 -26.62 1.29 3.59
C GLN A 28 -25.31 1.58 4.33
N VAL A 29 -25.11 2.83 4.77
CA VAL A 29 -23.96 3.22 5.58
C VAL A 29 -24.30 2.99 7.06
N LEU A 30 -23.81 1.85 7.58
CA LEU A 30 -23.45 1.63 8.98
C LEU A 30 -24.59 1.65 10.01
N GLU A 31 -25.42 0.62 10.02
CA GLU A 31 -25.74 -0.04 11.30
C GLU A 31 -24.49 -0.85 11.70
N ALA A 32 -23.45 -0.13 12.10
CA ALA A 32 -22.38 -0.72 12.89
C ALA A 32 -23.02 -1.01 14.25
N GLU A 33 -23.31 -2.28 14.51
CA GLU A 33 -23.56 -2.73 15.88
C GLU A 33 -22.44 -2.17 16.77
N PRO A 34 -22.75 -1.73 18.00
CA PRO A 34 -21.72 -1.30 18.93
C PRO A 34 -20.78 -2.49 19.11
N VAL A 35 -19.63 -2.42 18.45
CA VAL A 35 -18.52 -3.34 18.70
C VAL A 35 -18.13 -3.02 20.13
N ASP A 36 -18.47 -3.93 21.03
CA ASP A 36 -18.12 -3.85 22.44
C ASP A 36 -16.59 -3.82 22.53
N ASP A 37 -16.01 -2.62 22.54
CA ASP A 37 -14.57 -2.33 22.71
C ASP A 37 -14.06 -2.76 24.11
N ALA A 38 -14.80 -3.61 24.82
CA ALA A 38 -14.50 -4.12 26.16
C ALA A 38 -14.14 -5.62 26.19
N GLN A 39 -13.77 -6.21 25.05
CA GLN A 39 -13.08 -7.52 25.03
C GLN A 39 -11.72 -7.43 24.32
N GLY A 40 -10.87 -6.52 24.80
CA GLY A 40 -9.41 -6.72 24.80
C GLY A 40 -9.02 -7.85 25.76
N GLY A 41 -9.63 -9.03 25.57
CA GLY A 41 -9.36 -10.24 26.33
C GLY A 41 -7.97 -10.74 25.98
N GLY A 42 -6.97 -10.24 26.70
CA GLY A 42 -5.61 -10.74 26.62
C GLY A 42 -5.61 -12.25 26.72
N VAL A 43 -5.28 -12.91 25.61
CA VAL A 43 -5.04 -14.35 25.56
C VAL A 43 -3.65 -14.63 26.16
N SER A 44 -3.40 -14.18 27.40
CA SER A 44 -2.25 -14.63 28.17
C SER A 44 -2.55 -16.00 28.78
N GLY A 45 -2.70 -16.99 27.91
CA GLY A 45 -2.90 -18.40 28.27
C GLY A 45 -2.13 -19.36 27.37
N GLY A 46 -1.12 -18.88 26.64
CA GLY A 46 -0.23 -19.73 25.84
C GLY A 46 0.93 -20.26 26.68
N MET A 47 1.32 -21.52 26.45
CA MET A 47 2.54 -22.13 27.00
C MET A 47 3.74 -21.17 26.88
N PRO A 48 4.75 -21.26 27.78
CA PRO A 48 5.96 -20.43 27.66
C PRO A 48 6.57 -20.60 26.27
N ILE A 49 6.43 -19.59 25.42
CA ILE A 49 7.02 -19.59 24.10
C ILE A 49 8.51 -19.33 24.28
N ASP A 50 9.33 -20.21 23.71
CA ASP A 50 10.77 -20.01 23.65
C ASP A 50 11.08 -18.74 22.82
N PRO A 51 11.74 -17.72 23.39
CA PRO A 51 12.03 -16.47 22.70
C PRO A 51 12.85 -16.65 21.42
N ALA A 52 13.69 -17.69 21.34
CA ALA A 52 14.47 -17.97 20.14
C ALA A 52 13.59 -18.49 19.00
N THR A 53 12.65 -19.38 19.33
CA THR A 53 11.63 -19.86 18.39
C THR A 53 10.74 -18.71 17.91
N GLU A 54 10.30 -17.84 18.82
CA GLU A 54 9.48 -16.68 18.45
C GLU A 54 10.22 -15.69 17.53
N ALA A 55 11.47 -15.38 17.84
CA ALA A 55 12.30 -14.50 17.02
C ALA A 55 12.48 -15.06 15.59
N ARG A 56 12.63 -16.37 15.45
CA ARG A 56 12.71 -17.03 14.14
C ARG A 56 11.42 -16.85 13.36
N GLU A 57 10.26 -17.05 13.98
CA GLU A 57 8.96 -16.89 13.32
C GLU A 57 8.70 -15.44 12.92
N VAL A 58 9.07 -14.45 13.75
CA VAL A 58 8.99 -13.03 13.40
C VAL A 58 9.82 -12.71 12.16
N ILE A 59 11.07 -13.18 12.12
CA ILE A 59 11.98 -12.93 10.99
C ILE A 59 11.45 -13.62 9.73
N ARG A 60 10.96 -14.86 9.85
CA ARG A 60 10.40 -15.63 8.74
C ARG A 60 9.14 -14.99 8.17
N PHE A 61 8.27 -14.48 9.05
CA PHE A 61 7.10 -13.73 8.64
C PHE A 61 7.50 -12.47 7.87
N ALA A 62 8.45 -11.70 8.42
CA ALA A 62 8.94 -10.48 7.76
C ALA A 62 9.53 -10.79 6.38
N THR A 63 10.39 -11.81 6.25
CA THR A 63 10.99 -12.17 4.96
C THR A 63 9.94 -12.64 3.96
N THR A 64 8.95 -13.42 4.39
CA THR A 64 7.83 -13.87 3.54
C THR A 64 7.01 -12.68 3.01
N LEU A 65 6.82 -11.64 3.82
CA LEU A 65 6.10 -10.44 3.42
C LEU A 65 6.90 -9.59 2.43
N PHE A 66 8.22 -9.47 2.61
CA PHE A 66 9.06 -8.59 1.81
C PHE A 66 9.64 -9.22 0.54
N PHE A 67 9.78 -10.54 0.44
CA PHE A 67 10.36 -11.19 -0.74
C PHE A 67 9.60 -10.91 -2.06
N PRO A 68 8.25 -10.92 -2.11
CA PRO A 68 7.52 -10.57 -3.34
C PRO A 68 7.80 -9.14 -3.82
N LEU A 69 8.10 -8.22 -2.90
CA LEU A 69 8.45 -6.83 -3.22
C LEU A 69 9.92 -6.68 -3.62
N TYR A 70 10.81 -7.45 -2.99
CA TYR A 70 12.26 -7.35 -3.13
C TYR A 70 12.89 -8.74 -3.32
N PRO A 71 12.73 -9.36 -4.51
CA PRO A 71 13.20 -10.73 -4.74
C PRO A 71 14.71 -10.90 -4.63
N SER A 72 15.50 -9.82 -4.75
CA SER A 72 16.95 -9.85 -4.51
C SER A 72 17.31 -10.19 -3.05
N LEU A 73 16.40 -9.98 -2.10
CA LEU A 73 16.63 -10.27 -0.68
C LEU A 73 16.72 -11.76 -0.39
N GLU A 74 16.16 -12.64 -1.22
CA GLU A 74 16.25 -14.10 -1.05
C GLU A 74 17.71 -14.59 -0.99
N ARG A 75 18.61 -13.93 -1.74
CA ARG A 75 20.04 -14.26 -1.75
C ARG A 75 20.77 -13.84 -0.49
N VAL A 76 20.22 -12.86 0.25
CA VAL A 76 20.82 -12.27 1.45
C VAL A 76 20.27 -12.94 2.70
N TYR A 77 18.96 -13.14 2.77
CA TYR A 77 18.25 -13.74 3.89
C TYR A 77 18.10 -15.26 3.70
N THR A 78 19.22 -15.96 3.61
CA THR A 78 19.23 -17.43 3.61
C THR A 78 18.78 -17.98 4.97
N GLU A 79 18.35 -19.24 5.02
CA GLU A 79 17.91 -19.87 6.29
C GLU A 79 18.96 -19.75 7.40
N ALA A 80 20.23 -19.99 7.06
CA ALA A 80 21.34 -19.86 8.01
C ALA A 80 21.50 -18.42 8.55
N ARG A 81 21.24 -17.40 7.72
CA ARG A 81 21.28 -15.99 8.14
C ARG A 81 20.06 -15.60 8.97
N GLN A 82 18.87 -16.09 8.61
CA GLN A 82 17.66 -15.90 9.39
C GLN A 82 17.80 -16.52 10.80
N GLU A 83 18.42 -17.70 10.89
CA GLU A 83 18.73 -18.37 12.15
C GLU A 83 19.66 -17.54 13.04
N GLN A 84 20.77 -17.07 12.46
CA GLN A 84 21.72 -16.21 13.19
C GLN A 84 21.04 -14.93 13.68
N LEU A 85 20.20 -14.33 12.84
CA LEU A 85 19.47 -13.13 13.20
C LEU A 85 18.45 -13.40 14.31
N ALA A 86 17.78 -14.56 14.29
CA ALA A 86 16.86 -14.98 15.35
C ALA A 86 17.56 -15.12 16.70
N MET A 87 18.71 -15.80 16.74
CA MET A 87 19.49 -15.96 17.98
C MET A 87 19.94 -14.62 18.57
N VAL A 88 20.35 -13.66 17.72
CA VAL A 88 20.81 -12.34 18.17
C VAL A 88 19.66 -11.43 18.59
N SER A 89 18.48 -11.57 17.97
CA SER A 89 17.31 -10.73 18.23
C SER A 89 16.44 -11.22 19.40
N ALA A 90 16.43 -12.52 19.70
CA ALA A 90 15.70 -13.10 20.83
C ALA A 90 15.90 -12.37 22.18
N PRO A 91 17.12 -12.06 22.65
CA PRO A 91 17.29 -11.33 23.91
C PRO A 91 16.77 -9.88 23.86
N LEU A 92 16.79 -9.24 22.68
CA LEU A 92 16.21 -7.91 22.51
C LEU A 92 14.69 -7.98 22.55
N MET A 93 14.10 -8.97 21.89
CA MET A 93 12.66 -9.21 21.91
C MET A 93 12.17 -9.44 23.33
N GLN A 94 12.86 -10.29 24.09
CA GLN A 94 12.57 -10.51 25.50
C GLN A 94 12.72 -9.23 26.34
N LYS A 95 13.79 -8.45 26.13
CA LYS A 95 14.05 -7.21 26.87
C LYS A 95 12.97 -6.14 26.65
N TYR A 96 12.45 -6.03 25.43
CA TYR A 96 11.47 -5.01 25.06
C TYR A 96 10.01 -5.52 25.05
N GLY A 97 9.78 -6.78 25.42
CA GLY A 97 8.45 -7.39 25.34
C GLY A 97 7.89 -7.45 23.92
N LEU A 98 8.78 -7.59 22.92
CA LEU A 98 8.39 -7.73 21.52
C LEU A 98 8.03 -9.19 21.29
N SER A 99 6.75 -9.45 21.10
CA SER A 99 6.19 -10.71 20.64
C SER A 99 5.45 -10.44 19.33
N MET A 100 5.11 -11.48 18.58
CA MET A 100 4.21 -11.28 17.43
C MET A 100 2.91 -10.61 17.87
N GLY A 101 2.35 -11.07 18.99
CA GLY A 101 1.14 -10.50 19.58
C GLY A 101 1.27 -9.00 19.86
N THR A 102 2.33 -8.57 20.58
CA THR A 102 2.48 -7.16 20.93
C THR A 102 2.82 -6.27 19.74
N ILE A 103 3.49 -6.81 18.71
CA ILE A 103 3.72 -6.08 17.45
C ILE A 103 2.40 -5.84 16.72
N PHE A 104 1.55 -6.86 16.58
CA PHE A 104 0.24 -6.71 15.94
C PHE A 104 -0.74 -5.88 16.77
N GLU A 105 -0.71 -5.98 18.10
CA GLU A 105 -1.53 -5.12 18.97
C GLU A 105 -1.15 -3.66 18.83
N ARG A 106 0.16 -3.35 18.76
CA ARG A 106 0.64 -1.96 18.72
C ARG A 106 0.65 -1.34 17.32
N TRP A 107 0.93 -2.13 16.29
CA TRP A 107 1.14 -1.67 14.91
C TRP A 107 0.21 -2.33 13.89
N GLY A 108 -0.78 -3.11 14.34
CA GLY A 108 -1.65 -3.88 13.46
C GLY A 108 -2.46 -3.01 12.51
N ALA A 109 -2.89 -1.83 12.96
CA ALA A 109 -3.59 -0.88 12.11
C ALA A 109 -2.71 -0.37 10.96
N GLU A 110 -1.45 -0.02 11.24
CA GLU A 110 -0.47 0.42 10.24
C GLU A 110 -0.07 -0.71 9.29
N ILE A 111 0.10 -1.93 9.80
CA ILE A 111 0.39 -3.11 8.97
C ILE A 111 -0.79 -3.41 8.04
N ASN A 112 -2.03 -3.37 8.55
CA ASN A 112 -3.23 -3.55 7.73
C ASN A 112 -3.36 -2.45 6.68
N PHE A 113 -3.12 -1.20 7.04
CA PHE A 113 -3.09 -0.10 6.08
C PHE A 113 -2.03 -0.33 5.00
N ALA A 114 -0.82 -0.75 5.38
CA ALA A 114 0.24 -1.08 4.42
C ALA A 114 -0.19 -2.21 3.48
N LEU A 115 -0.84 -3.27 3.99
CA LEU A 115 -1.36 -4.37 3.18
C LEU A 115 -2.41 -3.90 2.16
N VAL A 116 -3.30 -2.98 2.54
CA VAL A 116 -4.30 -2.41 1.64
C VAL A 116 -3.67 -1.43 0.64
N ALA A 117 -2.66 -0.68 1.05
CA ALA A 117 -1.96 0.29 0.20
C ALA A 117 -0.99 -0.38 -0.80
N LEU A 118 -0.53 -1.60 -0.52
CA LEU A 118 0.50 -2.30 -1.31
C LEU A 118 0.15 -2.46 -2.80
N PRO A 119 -1.05 -2.92 -3.20
CA PRO A 119 -1.41 -3.03 -4.61
C PRO A 119 -1.32 -1.68 -5.34
N LEU A 120 -1.78 -0.60 -4.71
CA LEU A 120 -1.72 0.75 -5.27
C LEU A 120 -0.27 1.25 -5.40
N ALA A 121 0.57 0.96 -4.40
CA ALA A 121 1.99 1.31 -4.43
C ALA A 121 2.72 0.59 -5.58
N LYS A 122 2.36 -0.67 -5.87
CA LYS A 122 2.93 -1.44 -6.98
C LYS A 122 2.60 -0.81 -8.34
N GLU A 123 1.34 -0.45 -8.57
CA GLU A 123 0.93 0.23 -9.81
C GLU A 123 1.60 1.59 -9.96
N THR A 124 1.70 2.35 -8.85
CA THR A 124 2.38 3.64 -8.82
C THR A 124 3.86 3.50 -9.20
N ALA A 125 4.56 2.49 -8.64
CA ALA A 125 5.95 2.22 -8.97
C ALA A 125 6.15 1.83 -10.44
N ALA A 126 5.22 1.06 -11.02
CA ALA A 126 5.24 0.71 -12.44
C ALA A 126 5.05 1.94 -13.34
N ALA A 127 4.09 2.82 -13.01
CA ALA A 127 3.84 4.06 -13.73
C ALA A 127 5.06 4.99 -13.70
N VAL A 128 5.65 5.22 -12.52
CA VAL A 128 6.85 6.06 -12.36
C VAL A 128 8.02 5.53 -13.18
N LYS A 129 8.21 4.19 -13.21
CA LYS A 129 9.26 3.58 -14.03
C LYS A 129 9.03 3.81 -15.52
N HIS A 130 7.79 3.68 -15.98
CA HIS A 130 7.40 3.91 -17.37
C HIS A 130 7.63 5.37 -17.79
N ASP A 131 7.19 6.33 -16.97
CA ASP A 131 7.37 7.76 -17.24
C ASP A 131 8.86 8.12 -17.29
N ASN A 132 9.66 7.60 -16.35
CA ASN A 132 11.10 7.81 -16.35
C ASN A 132 11.78 7.25 -17.59
N GLN A 133 11.29 6.12 -18.14
CA GLN A 133 11.82 5.55 -19.36
C GLN A 133 11.46 6.41 -20.58
N GLN A 134 10.21 6.87 -20.69
CA GLN A 134 9.81 7.78 -21.77
C GLN A 134 10.61 9.08 -21.76
N ARG A 135 10.85 9.66 -20.57
CA ARG A 135 11.67 10.88 -20.45
C ARG A 135 13.11 10.67 -20.93
N LYS A 136 13.70 9.51 -20.62
CA LYS A 136 15.04 9.16 -21.12
C LYS A 136 15.07 8.99 -22.63
N GLU A 137 14.06 8.32 -23.20
CA GLU A 137 13.97 8.11 -24.64
C GLU A 137 13.72 9.42 -25.40
N ALA A 138 12.86 10.30 -24.89
CA ALA A 138 12.63 11.63 -25.44
C ALA A 138 13.91 12.48 -25.42
N ALA A 139 14.61 12.54 -24.29
CA ALA A 139 15.89 13.25 -24.17
C ALA A 139 16.95 12.70 -25.14
N ALA A 140 17.01 11.38 -25.33
CA ALA A 140 17.93 10.75 -26.27
C ALA A 140 17.59 11.06 -27.74
N ARG A 141 16.29 11.17 -28.09
CA ARG A 141 15.85 11.59 -29.43
C ARG A 141 16.19 13.05 -29.70
N GLU A 142 15.91 13.94 -28.76
CA GLU A 142 16.26 15.36 -28.86
C GLU A 142 17.77 15.57 -28.99
N ALA A 143 18.59 14.80 -28.26
CA ALA A 143 20.04 14.84 -28.38
C ALA A 143 20.50 14.45 -29.79
N LYS A 144 19.98 13.35 -30.34
CA LYS A 144 20.29 12.89 -31.70
C LYS A 144 19.85 13.89 -32.78
N GLU A 145 18.69 14.51 -32.61
CA GLU A 145 18.19 15.52 -33.55
C GLU A 145 19.05 16.79 -33.54
N LYS A 146 19.47 17.24 -32.35
CA LYS A 146 20.41 18.37 -32.22
C LYS A 146 21.76 18.04 -32.87
N GLU A 147 22.32 16.85 -32.64
CA GLU A 147 23.56 16.42 -33.30
C GLU A 147 23.42 16.35 -34.83
N ALA A 148 22.32 15.82 -35.35
CA ALA A 148 22.05 15.75 -36.78
C ALA A 148 21.93 17.14 -37.43
N SER A 149 21.23 18.07 -36.76
CA SER A 149 21.10 19.46 -37.23
C SER A 149 22.41 20.24 -37.20
N ALA A 150 23.28 19.97 -36.22
CA ALA A 150 24.60 20.61 -36.11
C ALA A 150 25.55 20.15 -37.22
N ASN A 151 25.53 18.86 -37.59
CA ASN A 151 26.33 18.33 -38.69
C ASN A 151 25.84 18.77 -40.07
N ALA A 152 24.55 19.08 -40.25
CA ALA A 152 24.00 19.50 -41.54
C ALA A 152 24.33 20.97 -41.92
N ASN A 153 24.79 21.77 -40.97
CA ASN A 153 25.13 23.19 -41.15
C ASN A 153 26.65 23.46 -41.28
N GLN A 154 27.47 22.41 -41.32
CA GLN A 154 28.92 22.47 -41.59
C GLN A 154 29.21 22.11 -43.04
#